data_AF-A0A7C1P811-F1
#
_entry.id   AF-A0A7C1P811-F1
#
_cell.length_a   1.000
_cell.length_b   1.000
_cell.length_c   1.000
_cell.angle_alpha   90.00
_cell.angle_beta   90.00
_cell.angle_gamma   90.00
#
_symmetry.space_group_name_H-M   'P 1'
#
loop_
_entity.id
_entity.type
_entity.pdbx_description
1 polymer ?
#
loop_
_entity_poly.entity_id
_entity_poly.type
_entity_poly.pdbx_seq_one_letter_code
_entity_poly.pdbx_strand_id
1 'polypeptide(L)'
;MAYIYETVSTGGWHELSRIIDDETAHIPEGGLAELRVNFRVRFPLFLTAANQLEQELASRGVRPWPREARRVFVDEENAAWYIRWQKGAPWAPAVVAALLAIAFVIALLVVAWVFLRVTPVNGGHPSLVDKIALITATVGVAWLIFTLRKTGHLPVEEWLERLKRR
;
A
#
# COMPACT_ATOMS: atom_id res chain seq x y z
N MET A 1 -3.56 -10.29 10.13
CA MET A 1 -4.60 -11.25 9.69
C MET A 1 -4.36 -11.45 8.20
N ALA A 2 -4.17 -12.70 7.77
CA ALA A 2 -3.94 -13.00 6.36
C ALA A 2 -5.27 -13.17 5.64
N TYR A 3 -5.35 -12.67 4.41
CA TYR A 3 -6.50 -12.89 3.53
C TYR A 3 -6.32 -14.24 2.85
N ILE A 4 -7.25 -15.16 3.06
CA ILE A 4 -7.18 -16.53 2.56
C ILE A 4 -8.22 -16.68 1.46
N TYR A 5 -7.77 -17.09 0.28
CA TYR A 5 -8.59 -17.31 -0.90
C TYR A 5 -8.46 -18.77 -1.32
N GLU A 6 -9.56 -19.38 -1.72
CA GLU A 6 -9.59 -20.73 -2.28
C GLU A 6 -10.10 -20.68 -3.72
N THR A 7 -9.36 -21.32 -4.62
CA THR A 7 -9.78 -21.51 -6.01
C THR A 7 -9.51 -22.94 -6.44
N VAL A 8 -10.37 -23.45 -7.31
CA VAL A 8 -10.17 -24.74 -7.98
C VAL A 8 -9.67 -24.42 -9.38
N SER A 9 -8.39 -24.68 -9.65
CA SER A 9 -7.84 -24.36 -10.97
C SER A 9 -8.36 -25.35 -12.01
N THR A 10 -8.88 -24.81 -13.11
CA THR A 10 -9.18 -25.56 -14.34
C THR A 10 -8.32 -25.09 -15.53
N GLY A 11 -7.49 -24.07 -15.34
CA GLY A 11 -6.84 -23.33 -16.43
C GLY A 11 -5.38 -22.96 -16.18
N GLY A 12 -4.78 -22.35 -17.21
CA GLY A 12 -3.37 -21.98 -17.27
C GLY A 12 -3.01 -20.75 -16.43
N TRP A 13 -1.70 -20.51 -16.28
CA TRP A 13 -1.12 -19.48 -15.42
C TRP A 13 -1.74 -18.07 -15.55
N HIS A 14 -2.14 -17.64 -16.74
CA HIS A 14 -2.77 -16.33 -16.94
C HIS A 14 -4.00 -16.11 -16.05
N GLU A 15 -4.78 -17.16 -15.79
CA GLU A 15 -5.95 -17.09 -14.93
C GLU A 15 -5.56 -16.84 -13.46
N LEU A 16 -4.53 -17.54 -12.96
CA LEU A 16 -4.02 -17.34 -11.61
C LEU A 16 -3.45 -15.93 -11.42
N SER A 17 -2.74 -15.40 -12.43
CA SER A 17 -2.23 -14.03 -12.34
C SER A 17 -3.35 -12.99 -12.25
N ARG A 18 -4.43 -13.16 -13.03
CA ARG A 18 -5.58 -12.25 -12.96
C ARG A 18 -6.27 -12.32 -11.60
N ILE A 19 -6.46 -13.52 -11.05
CA ILE A 19 -7.03 -13.70 -9.71
C ILE A 19 -6.15 -13.01 -8.67
N ILE A 20 -4.83 -13.17 -8.74
CA ILE A 20 -3.92 -12.51 -7.81
C ILE A 20 -4.05 -10.99 -7.92
N ASP A 21 -4.11 -10.42 -9.12
CA ASP A 21 -4.24 -8.98 -9.33
C ASP A 21 -5.59 -8.45 -8.81
N ASP A 22 -6.69 -9.12 -9.15
CA ASP A 22 -8.05 -8.78 -8.74
C ASP A 22 -8.21 -8.84 -7.22
N GLU A 23 -7.72 -9.90 -6.58
CA GLU A 23 -7.80 -10.06 -5.13
C GLU A 23 -6.86 -9.08 -4.42
N THR A 24 -5.67 -8.84 -4.97
CA THR A 24 -4.71 -7.87 -4.42
C THR A 24 -5.32 -6.47 -4.37
N ALA A 25 -6.21 -6.08 -5.28
CA ALA A 25 -6.86 -4.77 -5.26
C ALA A 25 -7.57 -4.48 -3.92
N HIS A 26 -8.16 -5.51 -3.31
CA HIS A 26 -8.98 -5.42 -2.08
C HIS A 26 -8.17 -5.47 -0.79
N ILE A 27 -6.89 -5.82 -0.87
CA ILE A 27 -6.00 -5.98 0.29
C ILE A 27 -5.39 -4.61 0.64
N PRO A 28 -5.31 -4.21 1.91
CA PRO A 28 -4.60 -2.99 2.30
C PRO A 28 -3.09 -3.10 2.05
N GLU A 29 -2.41 -1.97 1.84
CA GLU A 29 -0.94 -1.93 1.66
C GLU A 29 -0.23 -2.59 2.86
N GLY A 30 0.71 -3.49 2.56
CA GLY A 30 1.41 -4.33 3.53
C GLY A 30 0.63 -5.56 4.02
N GLY A 31 -0.60 -5.76 3.54
CA GLY A 31 -1.42 -6.93 3.87
C GLY A 31 -0.84 -8.24 3.34
N LEU A 32 -1.09 -9.31 4.08
CA LEU A 32 -0.64 -10.67 3.76
C LEU A 32 -1.79 -11.43 3.10
N ALA A 33 -1.51 -12.08 1.97
CA ALA A 33 -2.46 -12.85 1.20
C ALA A 33 -1.97 -14.28 1.01
N GLU A 34 -2.90 -15.22 1.00
CA GLU A 34 -2.70 -16.63 0.69
C GLU A 34 -3.78 -17.09 -0.28
N LEU A 35 -3.38 -17.65 -1.42
CA LEU A 35 -4.26 -18.28 -2.39
C LEU A 35 -3.96 -19.78 -2.40
N ARG A 36 -4.95 -20.58 -2.02
CA ARG A 36 -4.91 -22.03 -2.16
C ARG A 36 -5.53 -22.42 -3.49
N VAL A 37 -4.72 -23.05 -4.32
CA VAL A 37 -5.09 -23.56 -5.63
C VAL A 37 -5.22 -25.08 -5.55
N ASN A 38 -6.44 -25.59 -5.60
CA ASN A 38 -6.71 -27.02 -5.58
C ASN A 38 -6.78 -27.56 -7.02
N PHE A 39 -6.05 -28.64 -7.30
CA PHE A 39 -6.06 -29.30 -8.61
C PHE A 39 -6.90 -30.59 -8.55
N ARG A 40 -7.74 -30.80 -9.57
CA ARG A 40 -8.58 -32.01 -9.65
C ARG A 40 -7.77 -33.29 -9.87
N VAL A 41 -6.64 -33.19 -10.57
CA VAL A 41 -5.77 -34.33 -10.92
C VAL A 41 -4.32 -33.87 -10.85
N ARG A 42 -3.45 -34.72 -10.30
CA ARG A 42 -1.99 -34.50 -10.31
C ARG A 42 -1.46 -34.77 -11.73
N PHE A 43 -0.79 -33.78 -12.31
CA PHE A 43 -0.21 -33.89 -13.66
C PHE A 43 1.31 -34.11 -13.59
N PRO A 44 1.90 -34.81 -14.58
CA PRO A 44 3.36 -34.92 -14.68
C PRO A 44 3.95 -33.51 -14.81
N LEU A 45 5.04 -33.22 -14.07
CA LEU A 45 5.66 -31.90 -13.92
C LEU A 45 5.00 -30.93 -12.92
N PHE A 46 4.13 -31.42 -12.03
CA PHE A 46 3.50 -30.61 -10.96
C PHE A 46 4.49 -29.72 -10.19
N LEU A 47 5.60 -30.30 -9.74
CA LEU A 47 6.63 -29.58 -8.97
C LEU A 47 7.40 -28.57 -9.84
N THR A 48 7.69 -28.93 -11.09
CA THR A 48 8.38 -28.08 -12.06
C THR A 48 7.54 -26.86 -12.40
N ALA A 49 6.24 -27.05 -12.61
CA ALA A 49 5.30 -25.96 -12.86
C ALA A 49 5.20 -25.00 -11.66
N ALA A 50 5.19 -25.51 -10.43
CA ALA A 50 5.24 -24.68 -9.22
C ALA A 50 6.54 -23.88 -9.11
N ASN A 51 7.69 -24.46 -9.49
CA ASN A 51 8.97 -23.74 -9.51
C ASN A 51 9.02 -22.65 -10.60
N GLN A 52 8.43 -22.89 -11.77
CA GLN A 52 8.29 -21.88 -12.82
C GLN A 52 7.40 -20.72 -12.34
N LEU A 53 6.28 -21.04 -11.70
CA LEU A 53 5.39 -20.07 -11.08
C LEU A 53 6.11 -19.20 -10.05
N GLU A 54 6.92 -19.80 -9.17
CA GLU A 54 7.74 -19.09 -8.20
C GLU A 54 8.70 -18.10 -8.86
N GLN A 55 9.39 -18.52 -9.93
CA GLN A 55 10.31 -17.65 -10.67
C GLN A 55 9.59 -16.49 -11.34
N GLU A 56 8.42 -16.73 -11.90
CA GLU A 56 7.66 -15.69 -12.57
C GLU A 56 7.11 -14.65 -11.58
N LEU A 57 6.56 -15.10 -10.45
CA LEU A 57 6.15 -14.20 -9.36
C LEU A 57 7.33 -13.37 -8.84
N ALA A 58 8.52 -13.98 -8.72
CA ALA A 58 9.74 -13.27 -8.36
C ALA A 58 10.11 -12.20 -9.39
N SER A 59 10.04 -12.54 -10.69
CA SER A 59 10.37 -11.60 -11.78
C SER A 59 9.42 -10.39 -11.85
N ARG A 60 8.16 -10.56 -11.41
CA ARG A 60 7.16 -9.49 -11.32
C ARG A 60 7.31 -8.63 -10.06
N GLY A 61 8.26 -8.95 -9.18
CA GLY A 61 8.48 -8.22 -7.94
C GLY A 61 7.45 -8.52 -6.84
N VAL A 62 6.69 -9.62 -6.96
CA VAL A 62 5.78 -10.06 -5.90
C VAL A 62 6.60 -10.42 -4.67
N ARG A 63 6.26 -9.82 -3.54
CA ARG A 63 6.99 -10.00 -2.28
C ARG A 63 6.50 -11.25 -1.56
N PRO A 64 7.41 -12.11 -1.06
CA PRO A 64 7.04 -13.22 -0.19
C PRO A 64 6.53 -12.69 1.15
N TRP A 65 5.92 -13.57 1.95
CA TRP A 65 5.59 -13.25 3.33
C TRP A 65 6.84 -12.93 4.16
N PRO A 66 6.70 -12.15 5.24
CA PRO A 66 7.79 -11.92 6.18
C PRO A 66 8.33 -13.25 6.72
N ARG A 67 9.65 -13.43 6.66
CA ARG A 67 10.37 -14.65 7.10
C ARG A 67 10.19 -15.88 6.20
N GLU A 68 9.55 -15.73 5.03
CA GLU A 68 9.48 -16.77 4.02
C GLU A 68 10.38 -16.39 2.82
N ALA A 69 11.11 -17.38 2.27
CA ALA A 69 11.98 -17.18 1.10
C ALA A 69 11.29 -17.47 -0.23
N ARG A 70 10.13 -18.15 -0.19
CA ARG A 70 9.35 -18.58 -1.36
C ARG A 70 7.93 -18.02 -1.26
N ARG A 71 7.29 -17.85 -2.41
CA ARG A 71 5.86 -17.50 -2.53
C ARG A 71 5.00 -18.73 -2.75
N VAL A 72 5.51 -19.73 -3.46
CA VAL A 72 4.77 -20.94 -3.83
C VAL A 72 5.21 -22.13 -2.98
N PHE A 73 4.24 -22.75 -2.32
CA PHE A 73 4.39 -23.97 -1.55
C PHE A 73 3.52 -25.06 -2.16
N VAL A 74 4.10 -26.25 -2.33
CA VAL A 74 3.41 -27.39 -2.93
C VAL A 74 3.00 -28.34 -1.83
N ASP A 75 1.72 -28.70 -1.82
CA ASP A 75 1.18 -29.77 -0.99
C ASP A 75 0.97 -31.01 -1.87
N GLU A 76 1.86 -31.97 -1.65
CA GLU A 76 1.93 -33.20 -2.41
C GLU A 76 0.82 -34.19 -2.06
N GLU A 77 0.25 -34.09 -0.86
CA GLU A 77 -0.79 -34.99 -0.37
C GLU A 77 -2.16 -34.60 -0.94
N ASN A 78 -2.46 -33.30 -0.98
CA ASN A 78 -3.76 -32.78 -1.41
C ASN A 78 -3.80 -32.29 -2.86
N ALA A 79 -2.72 -32.50 -3.64
CA ALA A 79 -2.58 -31.95 -4.99
C ALA A 79 -2.95 -30.46 -5.04
N ALA A 80 -2.39 -29.67 -4.13
CA ALA A 80 -2.71 -28.26 -3.98
C ALA A 80 -1.44 -27.39 -3.97
N TRP A 81 -1.56 -26.15 -4.44
CA TRP A 81 -0.52 -25.13 -4.28
C TRP A 81 -1.01 -24.05 -3.33
N TYR A 82 -0.14 -23.59 -2.44
CA TYR A 82 -0.35 -22.41 -1.61
C TYR A 82 0.55 -21.29 -2.13
N ILE A 83 -0.07 -20.22 -2.60
CA ILE A 83 0.63 -19.04 -3.10
C ILE A 83 0.47 -17.95 -2.05
N ARG A 84 1.56 -17.56 -1.42
CA ARG A 84 1.62 -16.55 -0.35
C ARG A 84 2.36 -15.32 -0.84
N TRP A 85 1.72 -14.15 -0.70
CA TRP A 85 2.35 -12.89 -1.06
C TRP A 85 1.97 -11.76 -0.10
N GLN A 86 2.79 -10.71 -0.11
CA GLN A 86 2.51 -9.46 0.57
C GLN A 86 2.19 -8.38 -0.46
N LYS A 87 1.07 -7.67 -0.28
CA LYS A 87 0.76 -6.50 -1.11
C LYS A 87 1.68 -5.35 -0.73
N GLY A 88 2.45 -4.86 -1.70
CA GLY A 88 3.25 -3.65 -1.57
C GLY A 88 4.18 -3.63 -0.36
N ALA A 89 4.45 -2.43 0.17
CA ALA A 89 5.24 -2.25 1.37
C ALA A 89 4.41 -1.46 2.40
N PRO A 90 4.25 -1.96 3.64
CA PRO A 90 3.43 -1.28 4.66
C PRO A 90 3.90 0.15 4.94
N TRP A 91 5.18 0.44 4.69
CA TRP A 91 5.80 1.75 4.89
C TRP A 91 5.77 2.67 3.66
N ALA A 92 5.41 2.16 2.47
CA ALA A 92 5.43 2.98 1.24
C ALA A 92 4.51 4.21 1.33
N PRO A 93 3.27 4.11 1.86
CA PRO A 93 2.42 5.28 2.04
C PRO A 93 3.05 6.35 2.94
N ALA A 94 3.75 5.94 4.00
CA ALA A 94 4.41 6.86 4.92
C ALA A 94 5.59 7.59 4.27
N VAL A 95 6.37 6.91 3.42
CA VAL A 95 7.46 7.54 2.65
C VAL A 95 6.91 8.54 1.65
N VAL A 96 5.84 8.19 0.92
CA VAL A 96 5.19 9.11 -0.02
C VAL A 96 4.65 10.34 0.72
N ALA A 97 4.01 10.15 1.88
CA ALA A 97 3.53 11.25 2.71
C ALA A 97 4.68 12.16 3.19
N ALA A 98 5.81 11.57 3.62
CA ALA A 98 6.98 12.32 4.05
C ALA A 98 7.60 13.13 2.90
N LEU A 99 7.72 12.54 1.71
CA LEU A 99 8.21 13.24 0.52
C LEU A 99 7.30 14.41 0.13
N LEU A 100 5.98 14.23 0.19
CA LEU A 100 5.03 15.30 -0.08
C LEU A 100 5.10 16.42 0.97
N ALA A 101 5.28 16.08 2.24
CA ALA A 101 5.48 17.07 3.30
C ALA A 101 6.75 17.90 3.08
N ILE A 102 7.86 17.25 2.70
CA ILE A 102 9.12 17.94 2.37
C ILE A 102 8.92 18.85 1.15
N ALA A 103 8.30 18.34 0.07
CA ALA A 103 8.02 19.13 -1.12
C ALA A 103 7.13 20.35 -0.81
N PHE A 104 6.15 20.20 0.07
CA PHE A 104 5.29 21.29 0.52
C PHE A 104 6.07 22.35 1.31
N VAL A 105 6.94 21.95 2.25
CA VAL A 105 7.80 22.88 2.99
C VAL A 105 8.73 23.64 2.04
N ILE A 106 9.34 22.95 1.08
CA ILE A 106 10.18 23.58 0.05
C ILE A 106 9.37 24.58 -0.77
N ALA A 107 8.16 24.21 -1.21
CA ALA A 107 7.28 25.10 -1.95
C ALA A 107 6.93 26.36 -1.13
N LEU A 108 6.64 26.21 0.16
CA LEU A 108 6.41 27.36 1.05
C LEU A 108 7.64 28.25 1.20
N LEU A 109 8.83 27.66 1.34
CA LEU A 109 10.08 28.43 1.43
C LEU A 109 10.38 29.18 0.12
N VAL A 110 10.15 28.55 -1.03
CA VAL A 110 10.31 29.19 -2.35
C VAL A 110 9.32 30.33 -2.50
N VAL A 111 8.04 30.11 -2.15
CA VAL A 111 7.01 31.17 -2.18
C VAL A 111 7.40 32.31 -1.24
N ALA A 112 7.81 32.02 -0.01
CA ALA A 112 8.26 33.03 0.95
C ALA A 112 9.48 33.81 0.45
N TRP A 113 10.45 33.12 -0.17
CA TRP A 113 11.64 33.75 -0.74
C TRP A 113 11.31 34.66 -1.93
N VAL A 114 10.47 34.20 -2.86
CA VAL A 114 9.98 35.02 -3.98
C VAL A 114 9.22 36.22 -3.44
N PHE A 115 8.37 36.01 -2.44
CA PHE A 115 7.57 37.07 -1.82
C PHE A 115 8.47 38.15 -1.19
N LEU A 116 9.46 37.75 -0.39
CA LEU A 116 10.44 38.65 0.24
C LEU A 116 11.21 39.48 -0.80
N ARG A 117 11.46 38.91 -1.99
CA ARG A 117 12.20 39.57 -3.07
C ARG A 117 11.33 40.50 -3.92
N VAL A 118 10.03 40.19 -4.05
CA VAL A 118 9.09 40.91 -4.92
C VAL A 118 8.38 42.04 -4.18
N THR A 119 8.19 41.97 -2.86
CA THR A 119 7.68 43.10 -2.09
C THR A 119 8.82 44.04 -1.69
N PRO A 120 8.94 45.24 -2.29
CA PRO A 120 9.78 46.28 -1.71
C PRO A 120 9.21 46.64 -0.33
N VAL A 121 10.03 46.49 0.71
CA VAL A 121 9.73 47.01 2.06
C VAL A 121 9.75 48.53 1.99
N ASN A 122 8.68 49.13 1.48
CA ASN A 122 8.50 50.58 1.46
C ASN A 122 7.03 50.90 1.76
N GLY A 123 6.78 51.29 3.02
CA GLY A 123 5.65 52.12 3.42
C GLY A 123 4.29 51.44 3.54
N GLY A 124 3.94 51.05 4.77
CA GLY A 124 2.59 51.19 5.33
C GLY A 124 1.40 50.63 4.56
N HIS A 125 1.07 49.35 4.78
CA HIS A 125 -0.22 48.88 5.34
C HIS A 125 -0.27 47.34 5.29
N PRO A 126 -0.22 46.63 6.43
CA PRO A 126 -0.14 45.16 6.48
C PRO A 126 -1.46 44.40 6.18
N SER A 127 -2.47 45.02 5.56
CA SER A 127 -3.87 44.57 5.78
C SER A 127 -4.39 43.46 4.86
N LEU A 128 -3.75 43.16 3.73
CA LEU A 128 -4.26 42.19 2.74
C LEU A 128 -3.33 40.99 2.56
N VAL A 129 -2.02 41.24 2.57
CA VAL A 129 -0.99 40.23 2.41
C VAL A 129 -0.96 39.26 3.59
N ASP A 130 -0.95 39.79 4.82
CA ASP A 130 -0.96 38.96 6.03
C ASP A 130 -2.21 38.09 6.11
N LYS A 131 -3.35 38.60 5.61
CA LYS A 131 -4.60 37.85 5.54
C LYS A 131 -4.54 36.72 4.52
N ILE A 132 -3.95 36.94 3.34
CA ILE A 132 -3.81 35.89 2.32
C ILE A 132 -2.82 34.80 2.78
N ALA A 133 -1.71 35.20 3.40
CA ALA A 133 -0.75 34.24 3.98
C ALA A 133 -1.40 33.40 5.09
N LEU A 134 -2.17 34.04 5.98
CA LEU A 134 -2.91 33.35 7.04
C LEU A 134 -3.99 32.41 6.47
N ILE A 135 -4.73 32.82 5.44
CA ILE A 135 -5.74 31.97 4.79
C ILE A 135 -5.07 30.76 4.12
N THR A 136 -3.95 30.97 3.43
CA THR A 136 -3.23 29.87 2.76
C THR A 136 -2.66 28.89 3.77
N ALA A 137 -2.11 29.39 4.89
CA ALA A 137 -1.63 28.56 5.99
C ALA A 137 -2.75 27.79 6.68
N THR A 138 -3.89 28.44 6.98
CA THR A 138 -5.02 27.80 7.65
C THR A 138 -5.72 26.78 6.75
N VAL A 139 -5.85 27.04 5.45
CA VAL A 139 -6.37 26.07 4.47
C VAL A 139 -5.41 24.90 4.31
N GLY A 140 -4.09 25.14 4.24
CA GLY A 140 -3.08 24.09 4.19
C GLY A 140 -3.09 23.20 5.43
N VAL A 141 -3.17 23.78 6.63
CA VAL A 141 -3.28 23.04 7.89
C VAL A 141 -4.61 22.29 7.99
N ALA A 142 -5.73 22.89 7.59
CA ALA A 142 -7.03 22.22 7.58
C ALA A 142 -7.05 21.05 6.58
N TRP A 143 -6.41 21.18 5.42
CA TRP A 143 -6.27 20.10 4.44
C TRP A 143 -5.35 18.98 4.94
N LEU A 144 -4.28 19.33 5.67
CA LEU A 144 -3.42 18.37 6.36
C LEU A 144 -4.19 17.61 7.45
N ILE A 145 -4.96 18.31 8.29
CA ILE A 145 -5.80 17.68 9.32
C ILE A 145 -6.87 16.79 8.66
N PHE A 146 -7.49 17.23 7.57
CA PHE A 146 -8.48 16.45 6.84
C PHE A 146 -7.89 15.18 6.22
N THR A 147 -6.71 15.26 5.61
CA THR A 147 -6.02 14.10 5.03
C THR A 147 -5.54 13.14 6.12
N LEU A 148 -5.04 13.65 7.25
CA LEU A 148 -4.72 12.85 8.44
C LEU A 148 -5.96 12.21 9.07
N ARG A 149 -7.11 12.88 9.06
CA ARG A 149 -8.38 12.32 9.58
C ARG A 149 -8.97 11.26 8.65
N LYS A 150 -8.85 11.45 7.33
CA LYS A 150 -9.27 10.48 6.32
C LYS A 150 -8.38 9.24 6.31
N THR A 151 -7.10 9.38 6.62
CA THR A 151 -6.17 8.25 6.85
C THR A 151 -6.26 7.68 8.26
N GLY A 152 -6.75 8.46 9.22
CA GLY A 152 -7.03 8.08 10.61
C GLY A 152 -8.33 7.28 10.83
N HIS A 153 -9.09 6.98 9.77
CA HIS A 153 -10.13 5.94 9.80
C HIS A 153 -9.56 4.52 9.66
N LEU A 154 -8.27 4.32 9.96
CA LEU A 154 -7.76 3.03 10.40
C LEU A 154 -8.04 2.87 11.91
N PRO A 155 -8.42 1.66 12.34
CA PRO A 155 -9.43 1.44 13.36
C PRO A 155 -8.77 1.35 14.75
N VAL A 156 -8.27 2.45 15.28
CA VAL A 156 -7.68 2.47 16.64
C VAL A 156 -8.76 2.21 17.70
N GLU A 157 -9.96 2.74 17.52
CA GLU A 157 -11.08 2.46 18.44
C GLU A 157 -11.56 1.01 18.36
N GLU A 158 -11.56 0.41 17.17
CA GLU A 158 -11.88 -1.02 16.99
C GLU A 158 -10.78 -1.92 17.58
N TRP A 159 -9.52 -1.46 17.59
CA TRP A 159 -8.40 -2.14 18.25
C TRP A 159 -8.53 -2.09 19.79
N LEU A 160 -8.94 -0.95 20.34
CA LEU A 160 -9.15 -0.76 21.78
C LEU A 160 -10.40 -1.51 22.28
N GLU A 161 -11.47 -1.57 21.49
CA GLU A 161 -12.64 -2.39 21.81
C GLU A 161 -12.33 -3.90 21.78
N ARG A 162 -11.45 -4.36 20.89
CA ARG A 162 -11.02 -5.77 20.84
C ARG A 162 -10.12 -6.16 22.00
N LEU A 163 -9.34 -5.23 22.54
CA LEU A 163 -8.52 -5.46 23.75
C LEU A 163 -9.37 -5.50 25.03
N LYS A 164 -10.49 -4.78 25.09
CA LYS A 164 -11.43 -4.85 26.23
C LYS A 164 -12.31 -6.10 26.26
N ARG A 165 -12.41 -6.84 25.14
CA ARG A 165 -13.22 -8.07 25.00
C ARG A 165 -12.42 -9.36 25.16
N ARG A 166 -11.11 -9.28 25.42
CA ARG A 166 -10.27 -10.40 25.85
C ARG A 166 -9.88 -10.21 27.31
#